data_AF-A0A2L0B7S8-F1
#
_entry.id   AF-A0A2L0B7S8-F1
#
_cell.length_a   1.000
_cell.length_b   1.000
_cell.length_c   1.000
_cell.angle_alpha   90.00
_cell.angle_beta   90.00
_cell.angle_gamma   90.00
#
_symmetry.space_group_name_H-M   'P 1'
#
loop_
_entity.id
_entity.type
_entity.pdbx_description
1 polymer ?
#
loop_
_entity_poly.entity_id
_entity_poly.type
_entity_poly.pdbx_seq_one_letter_code
_entity_poly.pdbx_strand_id
1 'polypeptide(L)'
;SKVNFCATSPCQNGGVCTTIHAGHKCTCQEGFYGKNCEFSGYDCDSDPCQNGGVCRISDGGGYVCDCPVGTTGTNCEIDSLNECSSSPCQYDAICQDKLGDYACYCPPKRTGKNCEVYDKNSPGGLGQDVILKMDVTSFYAKDLERQKQVCEQNKCHSSRGDRHCDEECNTYACEFDGGDCSLGINPWLNCTASIRCWEVFMDGTCNEECNNAQCLFDGRDCEKSLQPCNPIYDAYCQKHYANGYCDYGCNNAEC
;
A
#
# COMPACT_ATOMS: atom_id res chain seq x y z
N SER A 1 -44.93 -8.02 -31.45
CA SER A 1 -43.96 -6.98 -31.03
C SER A 1 -42.76 -7.60 -30.38
N LYS A 2 -41.54 -7.19 -30.76
CA LYS A 2 -40.33 -7.54 -30.03
C LYS A 2 -40.26 -6.59 -28.82
N VAL A 3 -40.34 -7.13 -27.60
CA VAL A 3 -40.24 -6.31 -26.38
C VAL A 3 -38.80 -5.80 -26.28
N ASN A 4 -38.63 -4.48 -26.19
CA ASN A 4 -37.31 -3.88 -25.97
C ASN A 4 -37.07 -3.77 -24.46
N PHE A 5 -36.35 -4.73 -23.90
CA PHE A 5 -36.03 -4.78 -22.48
C PHE A 5 -35.03 -3.68 -22.05
N CYS A 6 -34.40 -2.98 -22.99
CA CYS A 6 -33.54 -1.84 -22.71
C CYS A 6 -34.28 -0.49 -22.71
N ALA A 7 -35.58 -0.45 -23.02
CA ALA A 7 -36.35 0.79 -23.12
C ALA A 7 -36.44 1.58 -21.80
N THR A 8 -36.28 0.91 -20.66
CA THR A 8 -36.28 1.52 -19.32
C THR A 8 -34.87 1.77 -18.79
N SER A 9 -33.83 1.66 -19.63
CA SER A 9 -32.43 1.80 -19.23
C SER A 9 -32.08 0.99 -17.96
N PRO A 10 -32.26 -0.35 -17.98
CA PRO A 10 -32.09 -1.16 -16.77
C PRO A 10 -30.64 -1.27 -16.29
N CYS A 11 -29.64 -0.97 -17.14
CA CYS A 11 -28.24 -0.99 -16.76
C CYS A 11 -27.84 0.33 -16.10
N GLN A 12 -27.27 0.24 -14.90
CA GLN A 12 -26.79 1.35 -14.09
C GLN A 12 -25.31 1.62 -14.35
N ASN A 13 -24.78 2.71 -13.78
CA ASN A 13 -23.34 3.02 -13.76
C ASN A 13 -22.62 2.96 -15.12
N GLY A 14 -23.28 3.48 -16.17
CA GLY A 14 -22.70 3.50 -17.52
C GLY A 14 -22.67 2.13 -18.23
N GLY A 15 -23.33 1.11 -17.68
CA GLY A 15 -23.45 -0.21 -18.29
C GLY A 15 -24.19 -0.20 -19.63
N VAL A 16 -23.71 -0.97 -20.60
CA VAL A 16 -24.28 -1.06 -21.95
C VAL A 16 -25.36 -2.14 -21.99
N CYS A 17 -26.60 -1.74 -22.25
CA CYS A 17 -27.74 -2.66 -22.35
C CYS A 17 -27.85 -3.30 -23.73
N THR A 18 -27.94 -4.63 -23.76
CA THR A 18 -28.22 -5.42 -24.98
C THR A 18 -29.47 -6.26 -24.79
N THR A 19 -30.42 -6.18 -25.71
CA THR A 19 -31.60 -7.05 -25.70
C THR A 19 -31.24 -8.46 -26.13
N ILE A 20 -31.64 -9.46 -25.34
CA ILE A 20 -31.46 -10.90 -25.63
C ILE A 20 -32.81 -11.59 -25.81
N HIS A 21 -32.82 -12.87 -26.22
CA HIS A 21 -34.04 -13.63 -26.51
C HIS A 21 -35.07 -13.65 -25.37
N ALA A 22 -34.61 -13.56 -24.11
CA ALA A 22 -35.47 -13.58 -22.93
C ALA A 22 -35.03 -12.53 -21.89
N GLY A 23 -34.98 -11.25 -22.30
CA GLY A 23 -34.69 -10.13 -21.39
C GLY A 23 -33.61 -9.19 -21.91
N HIS A 24 -32.82 -8.65 -20.99
CA HIS A 24 -31.64 -7.83 -21.29
C HIS A 24 -30.39 -8.44 -20.66
N LYS A 25 -29.24 -8.08 -21.22
CA LYS A 25 -27.92 -8.30 -20.64
C LYS A 25 -27.22 -6.95 -20.52
N CYS A 26 -26.71 -6.64 -19.35
CA CYS A 26 -25.86 -5.48 -19.13
C CYS A 26 -24.39 -5.88 -19.31
N THR A 27 -23.63 -5.07 -20.03
CA THR A 27 -22.17 -5.13 -20.07
C THR A 27 -21.65 -4.00 -19.20
N CYS A 28 -21.03 -4.32 -18.08
CA CYS A 28 -20.64 -3.31 -17.10
C CYS A 28 -19.32 -2.63 -17.49
N GLN A 29 -19.19 -1.37 -17.07
CA GLN A 29 -17.92 -0.65 -17.12
C GLN A 29 -16.95 -1.25 -16.10
N GLU A 30 -15.65 -0.97 -16.28
CA GLU A 30 -14.62 -1.39 -15.33
C GLU A 30 -14.95 -0.91 -13.91
N GLY A 31 -14.78 -1.79 -12.92
CA GLY A 31 -15.15 -1.51 -11.54
C GLY A 31 -16.64 -1.64 -11.21
N PHE A 32 -17.51 -2.09 -12.12
CA PHE A 32 -18.93 -2.34 -11.84
C PHE A 32 -19.35 -3.76 -12.20
N TYR A 33 -20.30 -4.31 -11.45
CA TYR A 33 -20.78 -5.69 -11.59
C TYR A 33 -22.23 -5.83 -11.11
N GLY A 34 -22.75 -7.06 -11.20
CA GLY A 34 -24.16 -7.36 -10.98
C GLY A 34 -24.95 -7.47 -12.28
N LYS A 35 -26.19 -7.95 -12.17
CA LYS A 35 -27.06 -8.22 -13.33
C LYS A 35 -27.36 -6.97 -14.15
N ASN A 36 -27.43 -5.84 -13.46
CA ASN A 36 -27.74 -4.52 -13.99
C ASN A 36 -26.59 -3.53 -13.81
N CYS A 37 -25.38 -3.98 -13.47
CA CYS A 37 -24.25 -3.11 -13.11
C CYS A 37 -24.54 -2.21 -11.91
N GLU A 38 -25.39 -2.69 -10.99
CA GLU A 38 -25.85 -1.96 -9.81
C GLU A 38 -24.81 -1.92 -8.68
N PHE A 39 -23.78 -2.77 -8.75
CA PHE A 39 -22.71 -2.85 -7.77
C PHE A 39 -21.42 -2.27 -8.33
N SER A 40 -20.62 -1.66 -7.47
CA SER A 40 -19.32 -1.06 -7.78
C SER A 40 -18.25 -1.69 -6.91
N GLY A 41 -17.02 -1.81 -7.42
CA GLY A 41 -15.90 -2.62 -6.92
C GLY A 41 -15.39 -2.35 -5.50
N TYR A 42 -16.08 -1.53 -4.70
CA TYR A 42 -15.71 -1.16 -3.34
C TYR A 42 -15.59 -2.34 -2.36
N ASP A 43 -16.28 -3.46 -2.62
CA ASP A 43 -16.38 -4.56 -1.65
C ASP A 43 -15.02 -5.23 -1.35
N CYS A 44 -14.07 -5.20 -2.30
CA CYS A 44 -12.68 -5.62 -2.05
C CYS A 44 -11.72 -4.46 -1.80
N ASP A 45 -12.09 -3.21 -2.14
CA ASP A 45 -11.23 -2.03 -1.96
C ASP A 45 -10.93 -1.75 -0.48
N SER A 46 -11.77 -2.24 0.44
CA SER A 46 -11.52 -2.15 1.89
C SER A 46 -10.63 -3.27 2.45
N ASP A 47 -10.05 -4.11 1.59
CA ASP A 47 -9.26 -5.30 1.95
C ASP A 47 -9.90 -6.11 3.10
N PRO A 48 -11.16 -6.58 2.94
CA PRO A 48 -11.89 -7.20 4.04
C PRO A 48 -11.32 -8.56 4.46
N CYS A 49 -10.53 -9.20 3.59
CA CYS A 49 -9.91 -10.49 3.84
C CYS A 49 -8.65 -10.36 4.68
N GLN A 50 -8.60 -11.07 5.80
CA GLN A 50 -7.51 -11.03 6.76
C GLN A 50 -6.50 -12.16 6.50
N ASN A 51 -5.34 -12.09 7.15
CA ASN A 51 -4.35 -13.17 7.22
C ASN A 51 -3.87 -13.68 5.85
N GLY A 52 -3.77 -12.80 4.85
CA GLY A 52 -3.35 -13.17 3.50
C GLY A 52 -4.45 -13.79 2.64
N GLY A 53 -5.72 -13.70 3.06
CA GLY A 53 -6.88 -14.03 2.25
C GLY A 53 -6.95 -13.21 0.96
N VAL A 54 -7.30 -13.86 -0.16
CA VAL A 54 -7.45 -13.18 -1.45
C VAL A 54 -8.91 -12.78 -1.62
N CYS A 55 -9.16 -11.47 -1.71
CA CYS A 55 -10.50 -10.96 -1.95
C CYS A 55 -10.91 -11.13 -3.42
N ARG A 56 -12.12 -11.66 -3.64
CA ARG A 56 -12.75 -11.72 -4.96
C ARG A 56 -14.16 -11.16 -4.90
N ILE A 57 -14.57 -10.51 -5.97
CA ILE A 57 -15.94 -10.06 -6.14
C ILE A 57 -16.85 -11.26 -6.43
N SER A 58 -17.99 -11.33 -5.75
CA SER A 58 -18.98 -12.40 -5.89
C SER A 58 -19.94 -12.12 -7.06
N ASP A 59 -20.26 -13.17 -7.83
CA ASP A 59 -21.18 -13.09 -8.99
C ASP A 59 -22.60 -12.60 -8.62
N GLY A 60 -22.98 -12.71 -7.34
CA GLY A 60 -24.29 -12.30 -6.81
C GLY A 60 -24.35 -10.92 -6.17
N GLY A 61 -23.24 -10.15 -6.15
CA GLY A 61 -23.08 -8.99 -5.27
C GLY A 61 -22.26 -9.35 -4.02
N GLY A 62 -21.49 -8.41 -3.46
CA GLY A 62 -20.59 -8.68 -2.33
C GLY A 62 -19.17 -9.10 -2.73
N TYR A 63 -18.37 -9.45 -1.72
CA TYR A 63 -17.08 -10.12 -1.87
C TYR A 63 -17.12 -11.55 -1.30
N VAL A 64 -16.09 -12.33 -1.66
CA VAL A 64 -15.75 -13.60 -1.06
C VAL A 64 -14.24 -13.61 -0.80
N CYS A 65 -13.83 -14.10 0.37
CA CYS A 65 -12.43 -14.29 0.69
C CYS A 65 -12.02 -15.73 0.40
N ASP A 66 -11.00 -15.90 -0.44
CA ASP A 66 -10.29 -17.17 -0.56
C ASP A 66 -9.27 -17.26 0.57
N CYS A 67 -9.62 -18.01 1.61
CA CYS A 67 -8.79 -18.13 2.79
C CYS A 67 -7.59 -19.06 2.55
N PRO A 68 -6.38 -18.65 2.96
CA PRO A 68 -5.22 -19.53 2.94
C PRO A 68 -5.41 -20.71 3.89
N VAL A 69 -4.64 -21.77 3.63
CA VAL A 69 -4.63 -22.97 4.47
C VAL A 69 -4.40 -22.58 5.93
N GLY A 70 -5.23 -23.13 6.82
CA GLY A 70 -5.20 -22.84 8.25
C GLY A 70 -6.19 -21.77 8.70
N THR A 71 -6.75 -20.97 7.80
CA THR A 71 -7.76 -19.96 8.12
C THR A 71 -9.14 -20.26 7.53
N THR A 72 -10.19 -19.77 8.18
CA THR A 72 -11.58 -19.84 7.72
C THR A 72 -12.39 -18.65 8.24
N GLY A 73 -13.70 -18.63 8.00
CA GLY A 73 -14.57 -17.49 8.29
C GLY A 73 -14.85 -16.66 7.04
N THR A 74 -15.70 -15.65 7.18
CA THR A 74 -16.09 -14.79 6.05
C THR A 74 -14.91 -13.96 5.56
N ASN A 75 -14.04 -13.58 6.48
CA ASN A 75 -12.90 -12.69 6.29
C ASN A 75 -11.58 -13.40 6.62
N CYS A 76 -11.56 -14.73 6.69
CA CYS A 76 -10.38 -15.51 7.09
C CYS A 76 -9.88 -15.22 8.52
N GLU A 77 -10.80 -14.82 9.39
CA GLU A 77 -10.54 -14.40 10.78
C GLU A 77 -10.52 -15.55 11.79
N ILE A 78 -10.93 -16.75 11.38
CA ILE A 78 -11.06 -17.91 12.25
C ILE A 78 -9.89 -18.86 12.00
N ASP A 79 -9.26 -19.28 13.09
CA ASP A 79 -8.22 -20.29 13.05
C ASP A 79 -8.86 -21.68 12.93
N SER A 80 -8.47 -22.42 11.89
CA SER A 80 -9.03 -23.72 11.55
C SER A 80 -8.01 -24.86 11.66
N LEU A 81 -6.73 -24.55 11.88
CA LEU A 81 -5.66 -25.52 11.96
C LEU A 81 -4.68 -25.10 13.04
N ASN A 82 -4.38 -26.02 13.97
CA ASN A 82 -3.27 -25.81 14.88
C ASN A 82 -1.96 -26.28 14.21
N GLU A 83 -1.16 -25.36 13.67
CA GLU A 83 0.07 -25.70 12.96
C GLU A 83 1.12 -26.34 13.88
N CYS A 84 1.07 -26.02 15.19
CA CYS A 84 1.94 -26.62 16.20
C CYS A 84 1.75 -28.13 16.37
N SER A 85 0.60 -28.67 15.97
CA SER A 85 0.31 -30.11 16.06
C SER A 85 1.24 -30.96 15.18
N SER A 86 1.85 -30.36 14.15
CA SER A 86 2.85 -31.00 13.31
C SER A 86 4.27 -31.00 13.90
N SER A 87 4.45 -30.40 15.09
CA SER A 87 5.76 -30.17 15.72
C SER A 87 6.78 -29.49 14.80
N PRO A 88 6.47 -28.31 14.23
CA PRO A 88 7.32 -27.67 13.22
C PRO A 88 8.62 -27.07 13.80
N CYS A 89 8.62 -26.69 15.08
CA CYS A 89 9.77 -26.10 15.75
C CYS A 89 10.85 -27.13 16.08
N GLN A 90 12.10 -26.85 15.73
CA GLN A 90 13.22 -27.76 15.95
C GLN A 90 13.89 -27.56 17.32
N TYR A 91 14.65 -28.58 17.75
CA TYR A 91 15.52 -28.53 18.94
C TYR A 91 14.81 -28.17 20.24
N ASP A 92 13.64 -28.79 20.47
CA ASP A 92 12.81 -28.60 21.66
C ASP A 92 12.37 -27.13 21.87
N ALA A 93 12.35 -26.33 20.80
CA ALA A 93 11.81 -24.99 20.81
C ALA A 93 10.30 -25.01 21.11
N ILE A 94 9.83 -24.00 21.84
CA ILE A 94 8.41 -23.89 22.22
C ILE A 94 7.62 -23.42 21.00
N CYS A 95 6.61 -24.19 20.59
CA CYS A 95 5.69 -23.78 19.54
C CYS A 95 4.48 -23.07 20.14
N GLN A 96 4.10 -21.94 19.56
CA GLN A 96 2.87 -21.23 19.86
C GLN A 96 2.03 -21.09 18.59
N ASP A 97 0.82 -21.62 18.66
CA ASP A 97 -0.20 -21.51 17.62
C ASP A 97 -0.61 -20.06 17.38
N LYS A 98 -0.82 -19.68 16.13
CA LYS A 98 -1.31 -18.36 15.72
C LYS A 98 -2.36 -18.57 14.63
N LEU A 99 -3.17 -17.53 14.42
CA LEU A 99 -4.19 -17.55 13.39
C LEU A 99 -3.56 -17.74 12.00
N GLY A 100 -3.69 -18.94 11.43
CA GLY A 100 -3.15 -19.31 10.12
C GLY A 100 -1.62 -19.43 10.03
N ASP A 101 -0.92 -19.47 11.16
CA ASP A 101 0.53 -19.63 11.22
C ASP A 101 0.98 -20.10 12.62
N TYR A 102 2.28 -20.23 12.86
CA TYR A 102 2.83 -20.52 14.18
C TYR A 102 4.10 -19.73 14.47
N ALA A 103 4.41 -19.63 15.75
CA ALA A 103 5.61 -19.00 16.25
C ALA A 103 6.46 -20.03 17.01
N CYS A 104 7.73 -20.17 16.62
CA CYS A 104 8.71 -20.94 17.39
C CYS A 104 9.52 -20.03 18.31
N TYR A 105 9.71 -20.40 19.57
CA TYR A 105 10.63 -19.71 20.48
C TYR A 105 11.92 -20.50 20.57
N CYS A 106 12.93 -20.00 19.87
CA CYS A 106 14.23 -20.63 19.69
C CYS A 106 15.07 -20.57 20.96
N PRO A 107 15.77 -21.67 21.30
CA PRO A 107 16.75 -21.66 22.37
C PRO A 107 17.98 -20.81 21.99
N PRO A 108 18.84 -20.46 22.95
CA PRO A 108 20.09 -19.78 22.67
C PRO A 108 20.89 -20.49 21.60
N LYS A 109 21.55 -19.69 20.76
CA LYS A 109 22.33 -20.11 19.59
C LYS A 109 21.53 -20.66 18.41
N ARG A 110 20.20 -20.51 18.42
CA ARG A 110 19.31 -20.87 17.31
C ARG A 110 18.52 -19.67 16.78
N THR A 111 18.20 -19.69 15.50
CA THR A 111 17.43 -18.68 14.76
C THR A 111 16.68 -19.35 13.58
N GLY A 112 15.89 -18.59 12.82
CA GLY A 112 15.05 -19.09 11.73
C GLY A 112 13.60 -19.30 12.18
N LYS A 113 12.66 -19.38 11.24
CA LYS A 113 11.22 -19.51 11.55
C LYS A 113 10.95 -20.75 12.41
N ASN A 114 11.70 -21.83 12.15
CA ASN A 114 11.57 -23.11 12.83
C ASN A 114 12.77 -23.43 13.74
N CYS A 115 13.62 -22.44 14.04
CA CYS A 115 14.85 -22.60 14.84
C CYS A 115 15.90 -23.52 14.21
N GLU A 116 15.84 -23.70 12.89
CA GLU A 116 16.71 -24.56 12.11
C GLU A 116 18.13 -24.00 11.92
N VAL A 117 18.30 -22.68 12.03
CA VAL A 117 19.59 -22.01 11.82
C VAL A 117 20.39 -21.98 13.11
N TYR A 118 21.68 -22.33 13.03
CA TYR A 118 22.62 -22.20 14.13
C TYR A 118 23.39 -20.87 14.03
N ASP A 119 23.31 -20.05 15.08
CA ASP A 119 24.09 -18.82 15.23
C ASP A 119 24.68 -18.77 16.64
N LYS A 120 26.00 -18.96 16.76
CA LYS A 120 26.71 -18.99 18.06
C LYS A 120 26.50 -17.74 18.93
N ASN A 121 26.12 -16.60 18.33
CA ASN A 121 25.94 -15.32 19.02
C ASN A 121 24.46 -15.03 19.34
N SER A 122 23.52 -15.83 18.82
CA SER A 122 22.09 -15.61 19.06
C SER A 122 21.74 -15.87 20.52
N PRO A 123 21.04 -14.94 21.20
CA PRO A 123 20.50 -15.17 22.54
C PRO A 123 19.28 -16.12 22.52
N GLY A 124 18.79 -16.52 21.34
CA GLY A 124 17.49 -17.18 21.17
C GLY A 124 16.34 -16.16 21.07
N GLY A 125 15.09 -16.62 21.19
CA GLY A 125 13.90 -15.78 21.13
C GLY A 125 12.94 -16.17 20.01
N LEU A 126 12.06 -15.27 19.59
CA LEU A 126 11.08 -15.55 18.55
C LEU A 126 11.79 -15.87 17.22
N GLY A 127 11.49 -17.04 16.67
CA GLY A 127 11.89 -17.48 15.34
C GLY A 127 11.30 -16.54 14.31
N GLN A 128 12.15 -16.02 13.43
CA GLN A 128 11.77 -15.13 12.35
C GLN A 128 12.17 -15.81 11.05
N ASP A 129 11.34 -15.67 10.01
CA ASP A 129 11.76 -16.02 8.67
C ASP A 129 13.13 -15.38 8.41
N VAL A 130 14.04 -16.16 7.83
CA VAL A 130 15.25 -15.61 7.23
C VAL A 130 14.80 -14.86 5.97
N ILE A 131 14.03 -13.78 6.14
CA ILE A 131 14.21 -12.63 5.28
C ILE A 131 15.69 -12.40 5.40
N LEU A 132 16.43 -12.62 4.30
CA LEU A 132 17.80 -12.18 4.21
C LEU A 132 17.79 -10.77 4.78
N LYS A 133 18.29 -10.59 6.02
CA LYS A 133 18.70 -9.30 6.51
C LYS A 133 19.89 -8.96 5.62
N MET A 134 19.63 -8.62 4.36
CA MET A 134 20.43 -7.63 3.69
C MET A 134 20.46 -6.52 4.71
N ASP A 135 21.65 -6.28 5.24
CA ASP A 135 21.95 -5.07 5.97
C ASP A 135 21.54 -3.93 5.03
N VAL A 136 20.30 -3.47 5.19
CA VAL A 136 19.62 -2.56 4.28
C VAL A 136 20.39 -1.24 4.27
N THR A 137 20.95 -0.87 5.43
CA THR A 137 21.95 0.19 5.62
C THR A 137 23.20 0.00 4.76
N SER A 138 23.76 -1.21 4.64
CA SER A 138 24.92 -1.50 3.77
C SER A 138 24.59 -1.51 2.29
N PHE A 139 23.40 -1.99 1.90
CA PHE A 139 22.95 -1.92 0.50
C PHE A 139 22.72 -0.48 0.06
N TYR A 140 22.00 0.32 0.84
CA TYR A 140 21.77 1.74 0.53
C TYR A 140 23.04 2.58 0.59
N ALA A 141 23.96 2.32 1.53
CA ALA A 141 25.25 3.01 1.55
C ALA A 141 26.06 2.72 0.27
N LYS A 142 26.01 1.47 -0.23
CA LYS A 142 26.65 1.11 -1.50
C LYS A 142 25.93 1.71 -2.71
N ASP A 143 24.60 1.77 -2.68
CA ASP A 143 23.82 2.36 -3.76
C ASP A 143 24.03 3.88 -3.84
N LEU A 144 24.04 4.57 -2.69
CA LEU A 144 24.34 6.00 -2.62
C LEU A 144 25.75 6.30 -3.13
N GLU A 145 26.75 5.47 -2.78
CA GLU A 145 28.10 5.62 -3.31
C GLU A 145 28.14 5.44 -4.84
N ARG A 146 27.38 4.48 -5.36
CA ARG A 146 27.22 4.29 -6.81
C ARG A 146 26.53 5.48 -7.46
N GLN A 147 25.46 6.00 -6.88
CA GLN A 147 24.73 7.17 -7.40
C GLN A 147 25.63 8.42 -7.40
N LYS A 148 26.45 8.64 -6.36
CA LYS A 148 27.46 9.70 -6.35
C LYS A 148 28.47 9.55 -7.50
N GLN A 149 28.92 8.33 -7.78
CA GLN A 149 29.79 8.07 -8.93
C GLN A 149 29.10 8.38 -10.27
N VAL A 150 27.79 8.14 -10.38
CA VAL A 150 27.00 8.53 -11.56
C VAL A 150 26.93 10.05 -11.69
N CYS A 151 26.77 10.81 -10.59
CA CYS A 151 26.85 12.28 -10.62
C CYS A 151 28.19 12.78 -11.16
N GLU A 152 29.30 12.16 -10.75
CA GLU A 152 30.65 12.49 -11.26
C GLU A 152 30.79 12.15 -12.76
N GLN A 153 30.25 11.01 -13.20
CA GLN A 153 30.28 10.60 -14.60
C GLN A 153 29.47 11.55 -15.50
N ASN A 154 28.30 11.96 -15.03
CA ASN A 154 27.43 12.93 -15.72
C ASN A 154 27.93 14.37 -15.58
N LYS A 155 28.98 14.61 -14.79
CA LYS A 155 29.57 15.93 -14.53
C LYS A 155 28.57 16.93 -13.95
N CYS A 156 27.64 16.46 -13.12
CA CYS A 156 26.59 17.28 -12.51
C CYS A 156 27.14 18.49 -11.73
N HIS A 157 28.37 18.42 -11.21
CA HIS A 157 29.04 19.57 -10.57
C HIS A 157 29.23 20.79 -11.49
N SER A 158 29.16 20.60 -12.81
CA SER A 158 29.40 21.67 -13.79
C SER A 158 28.13 22.44 -14.15
N SER A 159 26.97 21.80 -14.05
CA SER A 159 25.65 22.40 -14.28
C SER A 159 24.95 22.80 -12.99
N ARG A 160 25.40 22.28 -11.84
CA ARG A 160 24.94 22.66 -10.50
C ARG A 160 24.77 24.19 -10.31
N GLY A 161 23.54 24.65 -10.10
CA GLY A 161 23.20 26.04 -9.80
C GLY A 161 23.09 26.97 -11.01
N ASP A 162 22.96 26.41 -12.23
CA ASP A 162 22.81 27.15 -13.48
C ASP A 162 21.35 27.56 -13.80
N ARG A 163 20.40 27.16 -12.94
CA ARG A 163 18.94 27.40 -13.02
C ARG A 163 18.24 26.66 -14.17
N HIS A 164 18.90 25.66 -14.73
CA HIS A 164 18.30 24.67 -15.60
C HIS A 164 18.21 23.36 -14.81
N CYS A 165 17.11 22.63 -14.93
CA CYS A 165 17.00 21.33 -14.29
C CYS A 165 17.50 20.25 -15.26
N ASP A 166 18.69 19.71 -15.00
CA ASP A 166 19.21 18.54 -15.68
C ASP A 166 18.62 17.26 -15.05
N GLU A 167 17.70 16.60 -15.75
CA GLU A 167 17.00 15.42 -15.24
C GLU A 167 17.97 14.27 -14.88
N GLU A 168 19.10 14.13 -15.59
CA GLU A 168 20.16 13.18 -15.25
C GLU A 168 20.89 13.49 -13.92
N CYS A 169 20.75 14.70 -13.39
CA CYS A 169 21.32 15.20 -12.14
C CYS A 169 20.23 15.44 -11.07
N ASN A 170 18.96 15.18 -11.39
CA ASN A 170 17.82 15.32 -10.50
C ASN A 170 17.68 14.13 -9.53
N THR A 171 18.73 13.89 -8.73
CA THR A 171 18.71 12.86 -7.68
C THR A 171 19.25 13.44 -6.38
N TYR A 172 18.86 12.86 -5.25
CA TYR A 172 19.38 13.27 -3.94
C TYR A 172 20.92 13.20 -3.88
N ALA A 173 21.52 12.17 -4.48
CA ALA A 173 22.97 12.00 -4.51
C ALA A 173 23.71 13.15 -5.24
N CYS A 174 23.05 13.79 -6.20
CA CYS A 174 23.55 14.97 -6.92
C CYS A 174 22.94 16.28 -6.38
N GLU A 175 22.32 16.24 -5.19
CA GLU A 175 21.68 17.38 -4.54
C GLU A 175 20.60 18.05 -5.40
N PHE A 176 19.82 17.25 -6.14
CA PHE A 176 18.76 17.72 -7.05
C PHE A 176 19.26 18.79 -8.02
N ASP A 177 20.38 18.47 -8.67
CA ASP A 177 21.10 19.39 -9.56
C ASP A 177 21.49 20.71 -8.87
N GLY A 178 22.02 20.60 -7.64
CA GLY A 178 22.33 21.77 -6.81
C GLY A 178 21.12 22.58 -6.38
N GLY A 179 19.93 22.00 -6.46
CA GLY A 179 18.67 22.63 -6.18
C GLY A 179 17.98 23.23 -7.40
N ASP A 180 18.56 23.18 -8.61
CA ASP A 180 17.90 23.71 -9.80
C ASP A 180 16.61 22.94 -10.14
N CYS A 181 16.57 21.65 -9.83
CA CYS A 181 15.37 20.82 -9.93
C CYS A 181 14.45 20.90 -8.68
N SER A 182 14.88 21.56 -7.62
CA SER A 182 14.13 21.73 -6.35
C SER A 182 13.84 23.19 -5.99
N LEU A 183 13.85 24.09 -7.00
CA LEU A 183 13.60 25.53 -6.84
C LEU A 183 14.60 26.26 -5.90
N GLY A 184 15.81 25.73 -5.73
CA GLY A 184 16.88 26.27 -4.90
C GLY A 184 16.67 26.06 -3.39
N ILE A 185 15.73 25.19 -3.01
CA ILE A 185 15.35 24.95 -1.62
C ILE A 185 15.74 23.51 -1.29
N ASN A 186 16.47 23.32 -0.18
CA ASN A 186 16.51 22.01 0.49
C ASN A 186 15.27 21.95 1.40
N PRO A 187 14.24 21.16 1.07
CA PRO A 187 12.99 21.14 1.82
C PRO A 187 13.14 20.67 3.27
N TRP A 188 14.24 19.95 3.58
CA TRP A 188 14.57 19.45 4.91
C TRP A 188 15.63 20.27 5.63
N LEU A 189 16.01 21.46 5.12
CA LEU A 189 17.06 22.30 5.71
C LEU A 189 16.84 22.59 7.21
N ASN A 190 15.57 22.74 7.61
CA ASN A 190 15.20 23.04 8.99
C ASN A 190 14.81 21.79 9.80
N CYS A 191 14.83 20.60 9.21
CA CYS A 191 14.46 19.36 9.88
C CYS A 191 15.56 18.94 10.88
N THR A 192 15.20 18.83 12.16
CA THR A 192 16.13 18.46 13.25
C THR A 192 15.95 17.03 13.76
N ALA A 193 15.22 16.19 13.04
CA ALA A 193 15.06 14.79 13.38
C ALA A 193 16.42 14.08 13.42
N SER A 194 16.56 13.12 14.33
CA SER A 194 17.75 12.26 14.47
C SER A 194 17.87 11.23 13.34
N ILE A 195 16.74 10.94 12.67
CA ILE A 195 16.69 10.17 11.42
C ILE A 195 16.63 11.09 10.20
N ARG A 196 16.99 10.53 9.04
CA ARG A 196 17.01 11.26 7.77
C ARG A 196 15.61 11.31 7.15
N CYS A 197 14.83 12.32 7.49
CA CYS A 197 13.42 12.38 7.08
C CYS A 197 13.16 12.43 5.57
N TRP A 198 14.14 12.74 4.74
CA TRP A 198 13.97 12.63 3.28
C TRP A 198 14.04 11.18 2.77
N GLU A 199 14.58 10.23 3.56
CA GLU A 199 14.66 8.80 3.19
C GLU A 199 13.36 8.04 3.49
N VAL A 200 12.52 8.61 4.37
CA VAL A 200 11.25 8.01 4.85
C VAL A 200 10.04 8.87 4.49
N PHE A 201 10.25 9.96 3.76
CA PHE A 201 9.18 10.86 3.33
C PHE A 201 8.23 10.16 2.35
N MET A 202 6.95 10.05 2.70
CA MET A 202 5.91 9.46 1.85
C MET A 202 6.19 7.99 1.51
N ASP A 203 6.74 7.24 2.46
CA ASP A 203 7.05 5.81 2.33
C ASP A 203 5.90 4.89 2.78
N GLY A 204 4.81 5.47 3.29
CA GLY A 204 3.62 4.76 3.78
C GLY A 204 3.73 4.27 5.22
N THR A 205 4.84 4.52 5.91
CA THR A 205 5.07 4.16 7.31
C THR A 205 5.16 5.41 8.15
N CYS A 206 4.23 5.59 9.10
CA CYS A 206 4.31 6.75 10.00
C CYS A 206 5.58 6.77 10.85
N ASN A 207 6.47 7.71 10.57
CA ASN A 207 7.67 8.05 11.30
C ASN A 207 7.41 9.31 12.15
N GLU A 208 6.93 9.13 13.38
CA GLU A 208 6.52 10.22 14.28
C GLU A 208 7.58 11.31 14.51
N GLU A 209 8.86 10.96 14.41
CA GLU A 209 9.96 11.93 14.52
C GLU A 209 10.04 12.89 13.31
N CYS A 210 9.63 12.43 12.14
CA CYS A 210 9.54 13.20 10.90
C CYS A 210 8.18 13.89 10.74
N ASN A 211 7.19 13.54 11.57
CA ASN A 211 5.84 14.09 11.56
C ASN A 211 5.75 15.48 12.21
N ASN A 212 6.48 16.44 11.66
CA ASN A 212 6.45 17.83 12.10
C ASN A 212 6.67 18.77 10.91
N ALA A 213 6.31 20.04 11.08
CA ALA A 213 6.36 21.02 9.99
C ALA A 213 7.77 21.24 9.40
N GLN A 214 8.83 21.07 10.20
CA GLN A 214 10.21 21.24 9.74
C GLN A 214 10.70 20.08 8.88
N CYS A 215 10.11 18.90 9.06
CA CYS A 215 10.39 17.66 8.35
C CYS A 215 9.26 17.28 7.38
N LEU A 216 8.42 18.26 7.02
CA LEU A 216 7.33 18.13 6.04
C LEU A 216 6.26 17.09 6.39
N PHE A 217 5.98 16.94 7.68
CA PHE A 217 4.95 16.04 8.21
C PHE A 217 5.09 14.60 7.72
N ASP A 218 6.34 14.13 7.55
CA ASP A 218 6.62 12.78 7.10
C ASP A 218 5.90 12.41 5.79
N GLY A 219 5.79 13.36 4.85
CA GLY A 219 5.06 13.10 3.60
C GLY A 219 3.57 12.80 3.80
N ARG A 220 3.02 13.11 4.98
CA ARG A 220 1.64 12.81 5.43
C ARG A 220 1.41 11.34 5.77
N ASP A 221 2.45 10.52 5.91
CA ASP A 221 2.33 9.10 6.28
C ASP A 221 1.73 8.87 7.69
N CYS A 222 1.87 9.87 8.56
CA CYS A 222 1.28 9.86 9.90
C CYS A 222 -0.13 10.45 9.98
N GLU A 223 -0.60 11.12 8.93
CA GLU A 223 -2.01 11.43 8.86
C GLU A 223 -2.75 10.11 8.60
N LYS A 224 -3.83 9.86 9.35
CA LYS A 224 -4.79 8.84 8.91
C LYS A 224 -5.19 9.24 7.50
N SER A 225 -4.82 8.44 6.51
CA SER A 225 -5.15 8.71 5.11
C SER A 225 -6.66 8.94 5.03
N LEU A 226 -7.07 10.20 4.97
CA LEU A 226 -8.41 10.50 4.51
C LEU A 226 -8.38 10.01 3.06
N GLN A 227 -9.23 9.03 2.78
CA GLN A 227 -9.40 8.54 1.42
C GLN A 227 -9.61 9.77 0.52
N PRO A 228 -9.05 9.81 -0.70
CA PRO A 228 -9.28 10.95 -1.60
C PRO A 228 -10.77 11.21 -1.76
N CYS A 229 -11.17 12.48 -2.00
CA CYS A 229 -12.55 12.79 -2.33
C CYS A 229 -13.06 11.80 -3.36
N ASN A 230 -14.24 11.24 -3.11
CA ASN A 230 -14.79 10.21 -3.96
C ASN A 230 -14.71 10.66 -5.44
N PRO A 231 -13.97 9.95 -6.31
CA PRO A 231 -13.65 10.43 -7.65
C PRO A 231 -14.87 10.64 -8.57
N ILE A 232 -16.02 10.04 -8.24
CA ILE A 232 -17.30 10.30 -8.92
C ILE A 232 -17.83 11.69 -8.55
N TYR A 233 -17.67 12.07 -7.29
CA TYR A 233 -18.09 13.37 -6.77
C TYR A 233 -16.99 14.42 -6.86
N ASP A 234 -15.72 14.05 -7.04
CA ASP A 234 -14.58 14.98 -7.06
C ASP A 234 -14.78 16.10 -8.09
N ALA A 235 -15.18 15.76 -9.32
CA ALA A 235 -15.50 16.76 -10.35
C ALA A 235 -16.74 17.62 -10.00
N TYR A 236 -17.71 17.06 -9.28
CA TYR A 236 -18.89 17.81 -8.79
C TYR A 236 -18.52 18.75 -7.65
N CYS A 237 -17.82 18.23 -6.63
CA CYS A 237 -17.37 18.96 -5.45
C CYS A 237 -16.40 20.08 -5.84
N GLN A 238 -15.45 19.83 -6.72
CA GLN A 238 -14.57 20.87 -7.27
C GLN A 238 -15.35 22.02 -7.94
N LYS A 239 -16.41 21.68 -8.70
CA LYS A 239 -17.22 22.69 -9.40
C LYS A 239 -18.18 23.44 -8.47
N HIS A 240 -18.51 22.85 -7.32
CA HIS A 240 -19.43 23.40 -6.33
C HIS A 240 -18.73 23.91 -5.06
N TYR A 241 -17.39 23.84 -5.03
CA TYR A 241 -16.59 24.29 -3.90
C TYR A 241 -16.70 25.80 -3.69
N ALA A 242 -16.99 26.20 -2.46
CA ALA A 242 -17.06 27.60 -2.01
C ALA A 242 -17.98 28.51 -2.85
N ASN A 243 -19.01 27.96 -3.50
CA ASN A 243 -19.93 28.71 -4.38
C ASN A 243 -21.06 29.45 -3.62
N GLY A 244 -21.12 29.33 -2.29
CA GLY A 244 -22.14 29.95 -1.43
C GLY A 244 -23.41 29.11 -1.19
N TYR A 245 -23.46 27.88 -1.69
CA TYR A 245 -24.55 26.93 -1.47
C TYR A 245 -24.03 25.67 -0.74
N CYS A 246 -24.91 25.02 0.03
CA CYS A 246 -24.54 23.85 0.82
C CYS A 246 -24.79 22.56 0.03
N ASP A 247 -23.70 21.86 -0.31
CA ASP A 247 -23.72 20.58 -0.99
C ASP A 247 -23.31 19.47 0.00
N TYR A 248 -24.30 18.81 0.61
CA TYR A 248 -24.07 17.83 1.68
C TYR A 248 -23.17 16.65 1.28
N GLY A 249 -23.16 16.27 -0.01
CA GLY A 249 -22.29 15.22 -0.54
C GLY A 249 -20.80 15.59 -0.60
N CYS A 250 -20.47 16.88 -0.45
CA CYS A 250 -19.10 17.40 -0.43
C CYS A 250 -18.70 17.92 0.97
N ASN A 251 -19.55 17.72 2.00
CA ASN A 251 -19.31 18.23 3.35
C ASN A 251 -18.73 17.13 4.26
N ASN A 252 -17.54 16.67 3.93
CA ASN A 252 -16.78 15.70 4.70
C ASN A 252 -15.28 16.11 4.69
N ALA A 253 -14.43 15.36 5.39
CA ALA A 253 -13.03 15.76 5.55
C ALA A 253 -12.21 15.56 4.27
N GLU A 254 -12.74 14.76 3.34
CA GLU A 254 -12.08 14.33 2.11
C GLU A 254 -12.42 15.15 0.84
N CYS A 255 -13.47 16.00 0.78
CA CYS A 255 -14.01 16.62 -0.47
C CYS A 255 -14.08 18.17 -0.62
#